data_AF-A0A9N8DL45-F1
#
_entry.id   AF-A0A9N8DL45-F1
#
_cell.length_a   1.000
_cell.length_b   1.000
_cell.length_c   1.000
_cell.angle_alpha   90.00
_cell.angle_beta   90.00
_cell.angle_gamma   90.00
#
_symmetry.space_group_name_H-M   'P 1'
#
loop_
_entity.id
_entity.type
_entity.pdbx_description
1 polymer ?
#
loop_
_entity_poly.entity_id
_entity_poly.type
_entity_poly.pdbx_seq_one_letter_code
_entity_poly.pdbx_strand_id
1 'polypeptide(L)'
;MKSSSVPIIDLSAFSGGVGGDNGTAAEEQKKVAIQLRNACEHVGFFYITGHGCDEKVMDTMSDHTSKFFDMPAEDKIKLEARNNPLWRGYNSVETGAHSCTPEDAAENPPDLKESFTIGAESTPSAKSPMHGPNQWPDETNNGSSLKGFEAAARLYWESLSDIVGTRLMQALAMSLDLPPDFFTSKAQRKPHSQMVLLRYPPTAPASENSEGLEVRRADGSWMSAAPLKDNKHAFVVNLGDMMKYWTNDRYQSTEHRVTNPSSTNTRHSIPFFLAVDYDTKVETIASCRDYRGGEVYDPCQSGEYILGKLGLMHLAKTGKSSDEEDSDDGKAKNPDAKKRKVANEVEAVA
;
A
#
# COMPACT_ATOMS: atom_id res chain seq x y z
N MET A 1 -17.29 8.42 21.84
CA MET A 1 -16.53 9.67 21.63
C MET A 1 -15.76 9.53 20.34
N LYS A 2 -15.85 10.49 19.41
CA LYS A 2 -15.04 10.44 18.17
C LYS A 2 -13.56 10.58 18.56
N SER A 3 -12.70 9.66 18.12
CA SER A 3 -11.27 9.70 18.45
C SER A 3 -10.64 11.00 17.96
N SER A 4 -9.89 11.69 18.83
CA SER A 4 -9.16 12.90 18.46
C SER A 4 -7.91 12.62 17.63
N SER A 5 -7.42 11.38 17.64
CA SER A 5 -6.20 10.93 16.96
C SER A 5 -6.38 9.59 16.25
N VAL A 6 -5.44 9.25 15.36
CA VAL A 6 -5.36 7.92 14.74
C VAL A 6 -5.07 6.88 15.85
N PRO A 7 -5.81 5.75 15.91
CA PRO A 7 -5.60 4.72 16.92
C PRO A 7 -4.19 4.12 16.87
N ILE A 8 -3.65 3.71 18.02
CA ILE A 8 -2.38 2.98 18.12
C ILE A 8 -2.70 1.58 18.61
N ILE A 9 -2.22 0.56 17.91
CA ILE A 9 -2.53 -0.85 18.16
C ILE A 9 -1.23 -1.64 18.35
N ASP A 10 -1.10 -2.31 19.48
CA ASP A 10 0.06 -3.15 19.76
C ASP A 10 -0.14 -4.56 19.17
N LEU A 11 0.73 -4.95 18.25
CA LEU A 11 0.67 -6.22 17.54
C LEU A 11 1.49 -7.34 18.21
N SER A 12 2.08 -7.09 19.38
CA SER A 12 2.95 -8.05 20.08
C SER A 12 2.27 -9.39 20.39
N ALA A 13 0.96 -9.40 20.58
CA ALA A 13 0.17 -10.62 20.77
C ALA A 13 0.21 -11.59 19.57
N PHE A 14 0.64 -11.13 18.39
CA PHE A 14 0.80 -11.93 17.18
C PHE A 14 2.26 -12.30 16.86
N SER A 15 3.23 -11.88 17.70
CA SER A 15 4.65 -12.18 17.47
C SER A 15 4.99 -13.69 17.45
N GLY A 16 4.25 -14.49 18.24
CA GLY A 16 4.42 -15.95 18.32
C GLY A 16 3.50 -16.77 17.39
N GLY A 17 2.81 -16.13 16.46
CA GLY A 17 1.77 -16.77 15.63
C GLY A 17 0.40 -16.89 16.31
N VAL A 18 -0.59 -17.33 15.55
CA VAL A 18 -1.99 -17.42 16.02
C VAL A 18 -2.21 -18.70 16.82
N GLY A 19 -2.96 -18.60 17.93
CA GLY A 19 -3.39 -19.77 18.69
C GLY A 19 -2.33 -20.34 19.64
N GLY A 20 -1.61 -19.48 20.35
CA GLY A 20 -0.62 -19.92 21.35
C GLY A 20 -1.18 -20.90 22.40
N ASP A 21 -0.32 -21.79 22.89
CA ASP A 21 -0.66 -22.92 23.78
C ASP A 21 -1.32 -22.55 25.13
N ASN A 22 -1.35 -21.26 25.47
CA ASN A 22 -1.88 -20.75 26.73
C ASN A 22 -3.05 -19.78 26.48
N GLY A 23 -4.16 -19.96 27.21
CA GLY A 23 -5.41 -19.20 27.02
C GLY A 23 -5.26 -17.66 27.08
N THR A 24 -4.22 -17.16 27.75
CA THR A 24 -3.92 -15.72 27.83
C THR A 24 -3.54 -15.11 26.49
N ALA A 25 -2.78 -15.83 25.64
CA ALA A 25 -2.37 -15.33 24.32
C ALA A 25 -3.58 -15.19 23.37
N ALA A 26 -4.49 -16.16 23.41
CA ALA A 26 -5.72 -16.12 22.61
C ALA A 26 -6.65 -14.97 23.03
N GLU A 27 -6.72 -14.65 24.33
CA GLU A 27 -7.48 -13.50 24.84
C GLU A 27 -6.89 -12.17 24.39
N GLU A 28 -5.56 -12.01 24.45
CA GLU A 28 -4.90 -10.79 23.94
C GLU A 28 -5.06 -10.63 22.42
N GLN A 29 -4.94 -11.71 21.64
CA GLN A 29 -5.20 -11.68 20.19
C GLN A 29 -6.64 -11.23 19.87
N LYS A 30 -7.63 -11.66 20.65
CA LYS A 30 -9.02 -11.18 20.52
C LYS A 30 -9.16 -9.70 20.85
N LYS A 31 -8.49 -9.20 21.89
CA LYS A 31 -8.50 -7.76 22.23
C LYS A 31 -7.92 -6.92 21.08
N VAL A 32 -6.79 -7.33 20.53
CA VAL A 32 -6.17 -6.66 19.37
C VAL A 32 -7.10 -6.71 18.16
N ALA A 33 -7.72 -7.85 17.86
CA ALA A 33 -8.69 -7.97 16.77
C ALA A 33 -9.90 -7.02 16.94
N ILE A 34 -10.40 -6.82 18.17
CA ILE A 34 -11.48 -5.86 18.45
C ILE A 34 -11.01 -4.41 18.23
N GLN A 35 -9.79 -4.06 18.65
CA GLN A 35 -9.22 -2.73 18.41
C GLN A 35 -9.07 -2.46 16.92
N LEU A 36 -8.57 -3.44 16.16
CA LEU A 36 -8.45 -3.37 14.69
C LEU A 36 -9.82 -3.18 14.04
N ARG A 37 -10.83 -3.98 14.40
CA ARG A 37 -12.20 -3.82 13.89
C ARG A 37 -12.67 -2.38 14.08
N ASN A 38 -12.50 -1.84 15.29
CA ASN A 38 -12.96 -0.50 15.62
C ASN A 38 -12.21 0.57 14.80
N ALA A 39 -10.89 0.47 14.68
CA ALA A 39 -10.09 1.38 13.86
C ALA A 39 -10.48 1.31 12.38
N CYS A 40 -10.70 0.10 11.85
CA CYS A 40 -11.07 -0.12 10.45
C CYS A 40 -12.49 0.37 10.13
N GLU A 41 -13.46 0.18 11.03
CA GLU A 41 -14.85 0.63 10.83
C GLU A 41 -15.02 2.16 10.90
N HIS A 42 -14.20 2.85 11.70
CA HIS A 42 -14.42 4.27 12.00
C HIS A 42 -13.38 5.23 11.42
N VAL A 43 -12.15 4.76 11.19
CA VAL A 43 -11.03 5.61 10.75
C VAL A 43 -10.41 5.09 9.46
N GLY A 44 -10.27 3.77 9.29
CA GLY A 44 -9.56 3.18 8.16
C GLY A 44 -8.04 3.39 8.18
N PHE A 45 -7.52 3.97 9.26
CA PHE A 45 -6.11 4.21 9.57
C PHE A 45 -5.83 3.86 11.03
N PHE A 46 -4.63 3.33 11.29
CA PHE A 46 -4.13 3.06 12.63
C PHE A 46 -2.60 2.96 12.61
N TYR A 47 -1.94 3.28 13.72
CA TYR A 47 -0.55 2.89 13.92
C TYR A 47 -0.46 1.48 14.46
N ILE A 48 0.57 0.75 14.06
CA ILE A 48 0.97 -0.50 14.71
C ILE A 48 2.30 -0.32 15.44
N THR A 49 2.34 -0.81 16.68
CA THR A 49 3.55 -0.95 17.51
C THR A 49 3.74 -2.42 17.87
N GLY A 50 4.86 -2.80 18.48
CA GLY A 50 5.10 -4.19 18.87
C GLY A 50 5.09 -5.18 17.69
N HIS A 51 5.29 -4.68 16.46
CA HIS A 51 5.24 -5.47 15.23
C HIS A 51 6.43 -6.43 15.08
N GLY A 52 7.54 -6.14 15.77
CA GLY A 52 8.73 -7.00 15.80
C GLY A 52 9.67 -6.83 14.61
N CYS A 53 9.59 -5.70 13.90
CA CYS A 53 10.66 -5.32 12.95
C CYS A 53 11.87 -4.85 13.77
N ASP A 54 13.07 -5.32 13.42
CA ASP A 54 14.30 -4.83 14.05
C ASP A 54 14.52 -3.36 13.66
N GLU A 55 14.65 -2.49 14.66
CA GLU A 55 14.89 -1.06 14.50
C GLU A 55 16.10 -0.77 13.59
N LYS A 56 17.14 -1.62 13.62
CA LYS A 56 18.30 -1.48 12.74
C LYS A 56 17.98 -1.75 11.28
N VAL A 57 17.04 -2.66 10.98
CA VAL A 57 16.60 -2.92 9.60
C VAL A 57 15.88 -1.68 9.06
N MET A 58 15.01 -1.08 9.87
CA MET A 58 14.29 0.16 9.53
C MET A 58 15.26 1.33 9.32
N ASP A 59 16.15 1.58 10.28
CA ASP A 59 17.13 2.67 10.23
C ASP A 59 18.09 2.48 9.03
N THR A 60 18.56 1.24 8.78
CA THR A 60 19.44 0.92 7.63
C THR A 60 18.72 1.17 6.29
N MET A 61 17.47 0.76 6.16
CA MET A 61 16.71 1.01 4.93
C MET A 61 16.43 2.50 4.73
N SER A 62 16.11 3.24 5.79
CA SER A 62 15.93 4.70 5.73
C SER A 62 17.22 5.40 5.26
N ASP A 63 18.37 5.01 5.80
CA ASP A 63 19.67 5.56 5.39
C ASP A 63 19.98 5.25 3.92
N HIS A 64 19.75 4.02 3.47
CA HIS A 64 19.94 3.63 2.07
C HIS A 64 18.98 4.36 1.13
N THR A 65 17.75 4.64 1.58
CA THR A 65 16.78 5.44 0.83
C THR A 65 17.30 6.85 0.57
N SER A 66 17.82 7.52 1.61
CA SER A 66 18.42 8.85 1.43
C SER A 66 19.60 8.81 0.45
N LYS A 67 20.52 7.85 0.63
CA LYS A 67 21.70 7.71 -0.23
C LYS A 67 21.35 7.42 -1.69
N PHE A 68 20.28 6.65 -1.94
CA PHE A 68 19.76 6.42 -3.28
C PHE A 68 19.29 7.72 -3.93
N PHE A 69 18.49 8.53 -3.23
CA PHE A 69 17.99 9.76 -3.81
C PHE A 69 19.04 10.87 -3.94
N ASP A 70 20.14 10.80 -3.19
CA ASP A 70 21.30 11.68 -3.33
C ASP A 70 22.25 11.29 -4.47
N MET A 71 21.97 10.19 -5.18
CA MET A 71 22.68 9.85 -6.43
C MET A 71 22.55 10.96 -7.48
N PRO A 72 23.55 11.10 -8.38
CA PRO A 72 23.42 11.94 -9.57
C PRO A 72 22.17 11.58 -10.37
N ALA A 73 21.47 12.60 -10.90
CA ALA A 73 20.25 12.38 -11.67
C ALA A 73 20.47 11.46 -12.88
N GLU A 74 21.64 11.55 -13.52
CA GLU A 74 22.03 10.69 -14.64
C GLU A 74 22.11 9.20 -14.29
N ASP A 75 22.45 8.86 -13.05
CA ASP A 75 22.48 7.46 -12.60
C ASP A 75 21.08 6.97 -12.23
N LYS A 76 20.26 7.81 -11.58
CA LYS A 76 18.86 7.47 -11.27
C LYS A 76 18.03 7.25 -12.53
N ILE A 77 18.23 8.07 -13.57
CA ILE A 77 17.51 7.97 -14.85
C ILE A 77 17.79 6.64 -15.56
N LYS A 78 18.97 6.02 -15.37
CA LYS A 78 19.27 4.68 -15.91
C LYS A 78 18.35 3.59 -15.35
N LEU A 79 17.77 3.83 -14.18
CA LEU A 79 16.86 2.90 -13.48
C LEU A 79 15.38 3.23 -13.73
N GLU A 80 15.05 4.09 -14.72
CA GLU A 80 13.68 4.55 -14.97
C GLU A 80 12.68 3.41 -15.18
N ALA A 81 11.55 3.48 -14.46
CA ALA A 81 10.50 2.46 -14.50
C ALA A 81 9.82 2.36 -15.88
N ARG A 82 9.66 3.49 -16.58
CA ARG A 82 9.08 3.52 -17.93
C ARG A 82 9.90 2.75 -18.98
N ASN A 83 11.18 2.54 -18.73
CA ASN A 83 12.07 1.78 -19.61
C ASN A 83 12.06 0.28 -19.29
N ASN A 84 11.34 -0.13 -18.24
CA ASN A 84 11.22 -1.52 -17.83
C ASN A 84 9.81 -2.05 -18.09
N PRO A 85 9.65 -3.18 -18.81
CA PRO A 85 8.34 -3.78 -19.10
C PRO A 85 7.55 -4.21 -17.85
N LEU A 86 8.20 -4.27 -16.69
CA LEU A 86 7.63 -4.60 -15.40
C LEU A 86 7.27 -3.37 -14.55
N TRP A 87 7.55 -2.15 -15.04
CA TRP A 87 7.30 -0.90 -14.33
C TRP A 87 7.96 -0.82 -12.93
N ARG A 88 9.13 -1.46 -12.80
CA ARG A 88 10.00 -1.41 -11.59
C ARG A 88 11.06 -0.34 -11.74
N GLY A 89 11.48 0.29 -10.64
CA GLY A 89 12.58 1.25 -10.63
C GLY A 89 12.15 2.70 -10.40
N TYR A 90 12.97 3.63 -10.89
CA TYR A 90 12.90 5.05 -10.58
C TYR A 90 11.83 5.81 -11.36
N ASN A 91 11.16 6.75 -10.70
CA ASN A 91 10.37 7.81 -11.33
C ASN A 91 10.84 9.17 -10.80
N SER A 92 11.14 10.10 -11.70
CA SER A 92 11.56 11.47 -11.37
C SER A 92 10.41 12.31 -10.85
N VAL A 93 10.65 13.53 -10.35
CA VAL A 93 9.56 14.46 -9.96
C VAL A 93 8.59 14.76 -11.10
N GLU A 94 9.10 14.84 -12.33
CA GLU A 94 8.27 15.09 -13.52
C GLU A 94 7.43 13.87 -13.94
N THR A 95 7.94 12.66 -13.68
CA THR A 95 7.27 11.41 -14.06
C THR A 95 6.54 10.71 -12.91
N GLY A 96 6.88 10.99 -11.66
CA GLY A 96 6.34 10.43 -10.41
C GLY A 96 4.94 10.95 -10.04
N ALA A 97 4.36 11.76 -10.91
CA ALA A 97 2.98 12.22 -10.90
C ALA A 97 1.92 11.12 -11.16
N HIS A 98 2.30 9.84 -11.12
CA HIS A 98 1.47 8.66 -11.49
C HIS A 98 0.21 8.44 -10.64
N SER A 99 -0.11 9.30 -9.69
CA SER A 99 -1.34 9.23 -8.88
C SER A 99 -2.51 10.03 -9.47
N CYS A 100 -2.35 10.64 -10.65
CA CYS A 100 -3.39 11.47 -11.25
C CYS A 100 -3.53 11.14 -12.73
N THR A 101 -4.75 10.83 -13.16
CA THR A 101 -5.06 10.96 -14.59
C THR A 101 -4.86 12.42 -15.01
N PRO A 102 -4.65 12.75 -16.30
CA PRO A 102 -4.54 14.14 -16.75
C PRO A 102 -5.72 15.02 -16.31
N GLU A 103 -6.90 14.41 -16.14
CA GLU A 103 -8.11 15.05 -15.62
C GLU A 103 -7.99 15.37 -14.13
N ASP A 104 -7.36 14.49 -13.33
CA ASP A 104 -7.14 14.71 -11.90
C ASP A 104 -6.03 15.74 -11.62
N ALA A 105 -5.04 15.86 -12.52
CA ALA A 105 -3.89 16.75 -12.38
C ALA A 105 -4.25 18.25 -12.49
N ALA A 106 -5.36 18.57 -13.17
CA ALA A 106 -5.85 19.94 -13.31
C ALA A 106 -6.51 20.46 -12.02
N GLU A 107 -7.14 19.57 -11.24
CA GLU A 107 -7.78 19.89 -9.96
C GLU A 107 -6.89 19.60 -8.74
N ASN A 108 -5.91 18.69 -8.89
CA ASN A 108 -4.95 18.30 -7.87
C ASN A 108 -3.56 18.27 -8.51
N PRO A 109 -2.77 19.37 -8.45
CA PRO A 109 -1.45 19.41 -9.05
C PRO A 109 -0.58 18.26 -8.50
N PRO A 110 0.27 17.65 -9.35
CA PRO A 110 0.98 16.44 -8.98
C PRO A 110 1.90 16.66 -7.77
N ASP A 111 1.94 15.66 -6.88
CA ASP A 111 2.87 15.65 -5.77
C ASP A 111 4.30 15.85 -6.30
N LEU A 112 5.00 16.85 -5.78
CA LEU A 112 6.43 17.00 -6.04
C LEU A 112 7.19 15.91 -5.28
N LYS A 113 7.37 14.75 -5.92
CA LYS A 113 8.05 13.58 -5.35
C LYS A 113 8.81 12.80 -6.40
N GLU A 114 10.00 12.31 -6.04
CA GLU A 114 10.67 11.24 -6.78
C GLU A 114 10.44 9.91 -6.06
N SER A 115 10.41 8.80 -6.82
CA SER A 115 10.12 7.47 -6.28
C SER A 115 11.03 6.38 -6.83
N PHE A 116 11.17 5.29 -6.09
CA PHE A 116 11.78 4.06 -6.57
C PHE A 116 10.96 2.84 -6.14
N THR A 117 10.41 2.13 -7.11
CA THR A 117 9.48 1.01 -6.89
C THR A 117 10.21 -0.33 -6.94
N ILE A 118 10.11 -1.07 -5.83
CA ILE A 118 10.58 -2.43 -5.64
C ILE A 118 9.36 -3.34 -5.54
N GLY A 119 9.44 -4.57 -6.04
CA GLY A 119 8.43 -5.59 -5.79
C GLY A 119 8.97 -6.95 -5.48
N ALA A 120 8.02 -7.88 -5.36
CA ALA A 120 8.29 -9.29 -5.14
C ALA A 120 9.15 -9.86 -6.28
N GLU A 121 10.32 -10.33 -5.92
CA GLU A 121 11.26 -10.97 -6.83
C GLU A 121 10.70 -12.28 -7.34
N SER A 122 10.68 -12.43 -8.66
CA SER A 122 10.08 -13.59 -9.31
C SER A 122 10.59 -13.76 -10.73
N THR A 123 10.33 -14.91 -11.32
CA THR A 123 10.55 -15.11 -12.76
C THR A 123 9.42 -14.44 -13.55
N PRO A 124 9.74 -13.63 -14.58
CA PRO A 124 8.74 -13.02 -15.44
C PRO A 124 7.76 -14.04 -16.00
N SER A 125 6.47 -13.68 -16.00
CA SER A 125 5.42 -14.54 -16.52
C SER A 125 4.36 -13.73 -17.23
N ALA A 126 4.06 -14.09 -18.47
CA ALA A 126 2.99 -13.45 -19.23
C ALA A 126 1.59 -13.67 -18.60
N LYS A 127 1.44 -14.54 -17.60
CA LYS A 127 0.19 -14.73 -16.85
C LYS A 127 0.02 -13.74 -15.69
N SER A 128 1.10 -13.03 -15.34
CA SER A 128 1.14 -12.10 -14.21
C SER A 128 2.04 -10.93 -14.60
N PRO A 129 1.53 -9.96 -15.38
CA PRO A 129 2.26 -8.77 -15.75
C PRO A 129 2.87 -8.07 -14.52
N MET A 130 3.95 -7.31 -14.70
CA MET A 130 4.66 -6.57 -13.64
C MET A 130 5.35 -7.41 -12.54
N HIS A 131 5.31 -8.74 -12.65
CA HIS A 131 6.13 -9.64 -11.84
C HIS A 131 7.41 -9.99 -12.57
N GLY A 132 8.54 -9.86 -11.87
CA GLY A 132 9.85 -10.20 -12.40
C GLY A 132 10.96 -9.58 -11.54
N PRO A 133 12.20 -9.51 -12.06
CA PRO A 133 13.31 -8.92 -11.33
C PRO A 133 13.19 -7.40 -11.17
N ASN A 134 13.73 -6.89 -10.06
CA ASN A 134 13.86 -5.44 -9.82
C ASN A 134 15.04 -4.83 -10.58
N GLN A 135 15.03 -3.50 -10.75
CA GLN A 135 16.15 -2.73 -11.32
C GLN A 135 17.06 -2.20 -10.21
N TRP A 136 18.00 -3.01 -9.74
CA TRP A 136 18.90 -2.60 -8.66
C TRP A 136 19.96 -1.59 -9.13
N PRO A 137 20.31 -0.58 -8.32
CA PRO A 137 21.44 0.31 -8.61
C PRO A 137 22.75 -0.48 -8.61
N ASP A 138 23.73 0.00 -9.38
CA ASP A 138 25.06 -0.61 -9.41
C ASP A 138 25.83 -0.32 -8.11
N GLU A 139 26.11 -1.38 -7.34
CA GLU A 139 26.87 -1.32 -6.09
C GLU A 139 28.38 -1.62 -6.25
N THR A 140 28.82 -1.96 -7.47
CA THR A 140 30.15 -2.56 -7.69
C THR A 140 31.30 -1.55 -7.76
N ASN A 141 30.99 -0.27 -7.93
CA ASN A 141 32.00 0.78 -7.97
C ASN A 141 32.63 0.99 -6.58
N ASN A 142 33.97 0.94 -6.52
CA ASN A 142 34.72 1.20 -5.28
C ASN A 142 34.39 2.61 -4.74
N GLY A 143 33.73 2.67 -3.58
CA GLY A 143 33.29 3.93 -2.96
C GLY A 143 31.81 4.26 -3.17
N SER A 144 31.02 3.39 -3.81
CA SER A 144 29.57 3.56 -3.91
C SER A 144 28.95 3.67 -2.52
N SER A 145 28.26 4.79 -2.26
CA SER A 145 27.46 5.00 -1.05
C SER A 145 26.30 3.99 -0.94
N LEU A 146 26.01 3.27 -2.02
CA LEU A 146 24.91 2.31 -2.13
C LEU A 146 25.32 0.87 -1.83
N LYS A 147 26.58 0.59 -1.52
CA LYS A 147 26.99 -0.79 -1.16
C LYS A 147 26.11 -1.33 -0.04
N GLY A 148 25.41 -2.45 -0.30
CA GLY A 148 24.44 -3.08 0.60
C GLY A 148 22.99 -2.62 0.43
N PHE A 149 22.68 -1.76 -0.55
CA PHE A 149 21.32 -1.26 -0.78
C PHE A 149 20.33 -2.38 -1.11
N GLU A 150 20.66 -3.27 -2.05
CA GLU A 150 19.83 -4.39 -2.43
C GLU A 150 19.61 -5.34 -1.24
N ALA A 151 20.66 -5.64 -0.47
CA ALA A 151 20.58 -6.49 0.70
C ALA A 151 19.67 -5.88 1.79
N ALA A 152 19.81 -4.58 2.05
CA ALA A 152 18.95 -3.86 3.00
C ALA A 152 17.48 -3.85 2.54
N ALA A 153 17.23 -3.58 1.26
CA ALA A 153 15.89 -3.57 0.68
C ALA A 153 15.21 -4.94 0.76
N ARG A 154 15.95 -6.03 0.48
CA ARG A 154 15.43 -7.41 0.60
C ARG A 154 15.09 -7.77 2.04
N LEU A 155 15.97 -7.45 2.99
CA LEU A 155 15.73 -7.74 4.41
C LEU A 155 14.53 -6.96 4.96
N TYR A 156 14.38 -5.70 4.55
CA TYR A 156 13.23 -4.89 4.94
C TYR A 156 11.93 -5.40 4.30
N TRP A 157 11.97 -5.77 3.02
CA TRP A 157 10.85 -6.42 2.33
C TRP A 157 10.37 -7.68 3.05
N GLU A 158 11.30 -8.56 3.43
CA GLU A 158 10.99 -9.80 4.17
C GLU A 158 10.33 -9.49 5.52
N SER A 159 10.87 -8.51 6.24
CA SER A 159 10.32 -8.06 7.53
C SER A 159 8.89 -7.54 7.38
N LEU A 160 8.64 -6.69 6.39
CA LEU A 160 7.31 -6.16 6.09
C LEU A 160 6.34 -7.26 5.61
N SER A 161 6.82 -8.22 4.84
CA SER A 161 6.01 -9.35 4.35
C SER A 161 5.57 -10.27 5.50
N ASP A 162 6.42 -10.52 6.50
CA ASP A 162 6.03 -11.26 7.71
C ASP A 162 5.01 -10.46 8.55
N ILE A 163 5.30 -9.19 8.82
CA ILE A 163 4.47 -8.35 9.68
C ILE A 163 3.11 -8.08 9.05
N VAL A 164 3.11 -7.47 7.86
CA VAL A 164 1.89 -7.03 7.18
C VAL A 164 1.23 -8.23 6.51
N GLY A 165 1.99 -9.01 5.74
CA GLY A 165 1.48 -10.15 4.96
C GLY A 165 1.02 -11.34 5.78
N THR A 166 1.48 -11.49 7.03
CA THR A 166 1.06 -12.58 7.91
C THR A 166 0.36 -12.09 9.17
N ARG A 167 1.08 -11.44 10.09
CA ARG A 167 0.56 -11.14 11.43
C ARG A 167 -0.63 -10.19 11.41
N LEU A 168 -0.52 -9.09 10.68
CA LEU A 168 -1.60 -8.11 10.56
C LEU A 168 -2.80 -8.69 9.79
N MET A 169 -2.57 -9.41 8.69
CA MET A 169 -3.66 -10.05 7.95
C MET A 169 -4.39 -11.11 8.79
N GLN A 170 -3.68 -11.85 9.64
CA GLN A 170 -4.29 -12.78 10.61
C GLN A 170 -5.15 -12.04 11.64
N ALA A 171 -4.62 -10.95 12.20
CA ALA A 171 -5.35 -10.12 13.15
C ALA A 171 -6.61 -9.49 12.50
N LEU A 172 -6.52 -9.06 11.24
CA LEU A 172 -7.65 -8.55 10.45
C LEU A 172 -8.68 -9.65 10.15
N ALA A 173 -8.26 -10.86 9.81
CA ALA A 173 -9.19 -11.98 9.63
C ALA A 173 -9.97 -12.28 10.93
N MET A 174 -9.26 -12.38 12.05
CA MET A 174 -9.88 -12.54 13.37
C MET A 174 -10.81 -11.37 13.71
N SER A 175 -10.45 -10.15 13.31
CA SER A 175 -11.30 -8.97 13.50
C SER A 175 -12.62 -9.05 12.74
N LEU A 176 -12.76 -9.94 11.74
CA LEU A 176 -13.98 -10.18 10.99
C LEU A 176 -14.67 -11.50 11.37
N ASP A 177 -14.22 -12.14 12.45
CA ASP A 177 -14.66 -13.47 12.88
C ASP A 177 -14.41 -14.56 11.80
N LEU A 178 -13.31 -14.43 11.06
CA LEU A 178 -12.88 -15.37 10.02
C LEU A 178 -11.74 -16.28 10.51
N PRO A 179 -11.50 -17.41 9.81
CA PRO A 179 -10.27 -18.17 10.00
C PRO A 179 -9.03 -17.28 9.86
N PRO A 180 -8.03 -17.37 10.75
CA PRO A 180 -6.86 -16.48 10.72
C PRO A 180 -6.08 -16.49 9.40
N ASP A 181 -6.12 -17.60 8.67
CA ASP A 181 -5.47 -17.77 7.38
C ASP A 181 -6.31 -17.30 6.17
N PHE A 182 -7.52 -16.75 6.41
CA PHE A 182 -8.45 -16.37 5.35
C PHE A 182 -7.80 -15.44 4.33
N PHE A 183 -7.06 -14.42 4.77
CA PHE A 183 -6.39 -13.49 3.87
C PHE A 183 -5.00 -13.97 3.45
N THR A 184 -4.22 -14.54 4.38
CA THR A 184 -2.84 -14.96 4.08
C THR A 184 -2.79 -16.04 3.01
N SER A 185 -3.79 -16.94 2.97
CA SER A 185 -3.96 -17.95 1.90
C SER A 185 -4.13 -17.36 0.50
N LYS A 186 -4.50 -16.09 0.38
CA LYS A 186 -4.73 -15.39 -0.90
C LYS A 186 -3.51 -14.60 -1.37
N ALA A 187 -2.42 -14.54 -0.60
CA ALA A 187 -1.23 -13.75 -0.93
C ALA A 187 0.05 -14.61 -1.01
N GLN A 188 -0.07 -15.92 -1.27
CA GLN A 188 1.03 -16.88 -1.15
C GLN A 188 1.83 -17.12 -2.43
N ARG A 189 1.32 -16.76 -3.60
CA ARG A 189 1.94 -17.13 -4.89
C ARG A 189 2.57 -15.95 -5.60
N LYS A 190 1.76 -14.95 -5.93
CA LYS A 190 2.12 -13.83 -6.80
C LYS A 190 1.33 -12.57 -6.41
N PRO A 191 1.44 -12.11 -5.16
CA PRO A 191 0.84 -10.85 -4.80
C PRO A 191 1.51 -9.72 -5.56
N HIS A 192 0.71 -8.81 -6.12
CA HIS A 192 1.17 -7.57 -6.76
C HIS A 192 1.78 -6.55 -5.77
N SER A 193 2.31 -7.01 -4.65
CA SER A 193 2.85 -6.15 -3.61
C SER A 193 3.99 -5.29 -4.13
N GLN A 194 4.11 -4.09 -3.56
CA GLN A 194 5.14 -3.11 -3.92
C GLN A 194 5.67 -2.41 -2.68
N MET A 195 6.96 -2.15 -2.67
CA MET A 195 7.61 -1.27 -1.71
C MET A 195 8.10 -0.06 -2.50
N VAL A 196 7.62 1.12 -2.17
CA VAL A 196 7.94 2.34 -2.91
C VAL A 196 8.73 3.27 -2.02
N LEU A 197 10.00 3.49 -2.35
CA LEU A 197 10.80 4.52 -1.70
C LEU A 197 10.33 5.87 -2.23
N LEU A 198 10.06 6.83 -1.36
CA LEU A 198 9.60 8.16 -1.73
C LEU A 198 10.50 9.24 -1.14
N ARG A 199 10.83 10.25 -1.96
CA ARG A 199 11.43 11.50 -1.51
C ARG A 199 10.57 12.66 -1.94
N TYR A 200 10.21 13.48 -0.96
CA TYR A 200 9.51 14.75 -1.14
C TYR A 200 10.53 15.88 -0.92
N PRO A 201 10.94 16.60 -1.98
CA PRO A 201 11.79 17.77 -1.85
C PRO A 201 11.12 18.87 -1.02
N PRO A 202 11.89 19.80 -0.44
CA PRO A 202 11.34 20.97 0.24
C PRO A 202 10.46 21.80 -0.69
N THR A 203 9.33 22.30 -0.20
CA THR A 203 8.39 23.14 -0.96
C THR A 203 8.37 24.56 -0.44
N ALA A 204 8.46 25.55 -1.34
CA ALA A 204 8.37 26.97 -1.01
C ALA A 204 7.14 27.60 -1.69
N PRO A 205 6.18 28.18 -0.95
CA PRO A 205 6.14 28.26 0.52
C PRO A 205 5.84 26.92 1.20
N ALA A 206 6.29 26.77 2.45
CA ALA A 206 5.95 25.63 3.29
C ALA A 206 4.44 25.56 3.53
N SER A 207 3.90 24.35 3.67
CA SER A 207 2.53 24.17 4.16
C SER A 207 2.50 24.42 5.67
N GLU A 208 2.23 25.67 6.08
CA GLU A 208 2.28 26.12 7.48
C GLU A 208 1.33 25.36 8.43
N ASN A 209 0.36 24.61 7.89
CA ASN A 209 -0.67 23.89 8.66
C ASN A 209 -0.63 22.36 8.49
N SER A 210 0.44 21.80 7.91
CA SER A 210 0.58 20.35 7.74
C SER A 210 1.70 19.79 8.61
N GLU A 211 1.55 18.54 9.04
CA GLU A 211 2.61 17.76 9.68
C GLU A 211 3.09 16.59 8.77
N GLY A 212 2.68 16.59 7.50
CA GLY A 212 2.99 15.51 6.55
C GLY A 212 1.74 14.78 6.08
N LEU A 213 1.60 13.53 6.54
CA LEU A 213 0.47 12.66 6.20
C LEU A 213 -0.78 13.09 6.98
N GLU A 214 -1.88 13.26 6.26
CA GLU A 214 -3.18 13.60 6.83
C GLU A 214 -4.27 12.65 6.33
N VAL A 215 -5.23 12.33 7.19
CA VAL A 215 -6.34 11.41 6.94
C VAL A 215 -7.67 12.18 7.02
N ARG A 216 -8.55 11.98 6.04
CA ARG A 216 -9.84 12.65 5.97
C ARG A 216 -10.86 11.96 6.87
N ARG A 217 -11.40 12.67 7.84
CA ARG A 217 -12.47 12.19 8.74
C ARG A 217 -13.81 12.12 8.02
N ALA A 218 -14.74 11.37 8.60
CA ALA A 218 -16.12 11.26 8.10
C ALA A 218 -16.90 12.59 8.04
N ASP A 219 -16.55 13.58 8.86
CA ASP A 219 -17.12 14.93 8.80
C ASP A 219 -16.43 15.86 7.78
N GLY A 220 -15.48 15.32 7.01
CA GLY A 220 -14.74 16.02 5.97
C GLY A 220 -13.51 16.79 6.47
N SER A 221 -13.29 16.88 7.78
CA SER A 221 -12.07 17.50 8.35
C SER A 221 -10.84 16.59 8.19
N TRP A 222 -9.64 17.16 8.28
CA TRP A 222 -8.38 16.42 8.19
C TRP A 222 -7.78 16.17 9.58
N MET A 223 -7.18 15.00 9.78
CA MET A 223 -6.49 14.57 10.99
C MET A 223 -5.03 14.26 10.66
N SER A 224 -4.08 14.77 11.44
CA SER A 224 -2.67 14.40 11.31
C SER A 224 -2.45 12.92 11.59
N ALA A 225 -1.68 12.27 10.72
CA ALA A 225 -1.12 10.93 10.89
C ALA A 225 0.42 10.99 10.79
N ALA A 226 1.02 12.07 11.30
CA ALA A 226 2.47 12.24 11.35
C ALA A 226 3.17 11.14 12.17
N PRO A 227 4.48 10.91 11.98
CA PRO A 227 5.23 9.96 12.80
C PRO A 227 5.03 10.20 14.30
N LEU A 228 4.87 9.12 15.08
CA LEU A 228 4.67 9.21 16.52
C LEU A 228 5.93 9.77 17.19
N LYS A 229 5.79 10.84 17.97
CA LYS A 229 6.93 11.51 18.64
C LYS A 229 7.67 10.58 19.61
N ASP A 230 6.92 9.71 20.30
CA ASP A 230 7.47 8.81 21.32
C ASP A 230 7.85 7.42 20.75
N ASN A 231 7.57 7.17 19.46
CA ASN A 231 7.91 5.92 18.80
C ASN A 231 8.10 6.12 17.29
N LYS A 232 9.34 6.47 16.90
CA LYS A 232 9.71 6.71 15.50
C LYS A 232 9.67 5.45 14.62
N HIS A 233 9.53 4.27 15.21
CA HIS A 233 9.54 2.98 14.51
C HIS A 233 8.15 2.37 14.35
N ALA A 234 7.10 3.05 14.79
CA ALA A 234 5.73 2.62 14.53
C ALA A 234 5.40 2.76 13.03
N PHE A 235 4.70 1.77 12.46
CA PHE A 235 4.14 1.91 11.12
C PHE A 235 2.76 2.55 11.20
N VAL A 236 2.45 3.47 10.30
CA VAL A 236 1.05 3.85 10.04
C VAL A 236 0.49 2.93 8.97
N VAL A 237 -0.71 2.43 9.18
CA VAL A 237 -1.35 1.45 8.31
C VAL A 237 -2.73 1.95 7.91
N ASN A 238 -3.06 1.80 6.64
CA ASN A 238 -4.40 1.98 6.11
C ASN A 238 -4.88 0.80 5.28
N LEU A 239 -6.19 0.76 5.09
CA LEU A 239 -6.83 -0.23 4.24
C LEU A 239 -7.09 0.33 2.85
N GLY A 240 -7.06 -0.58 1.88
CA GLY A 240 -7.34 -0.27 0.49
C GLY A 240 -8.70 -0.70 -0.03
N ASP A 241 -8.95 -0.33 -1.27
CA ASP A 241 -10.23 -0.60 -1.92
C ASP A 241 -10.59 -2.10 -1.96
N MET A 242 -9.64 -3.03 -2.06
CA MET A 242 -9.95 -4.47 -1.99
C MET A 242 -10.58 -4.87 -0.66
N MET A 243 -10.17 -4.25 0.46
CA MET A 243 -10.81 -4.47 1.75
C MET A 243 -12.23 -3.91 1.78
N LYS A 244 -12.53 -2.81 1.08
CA LYS A 244 -13.92 -2.34 0.91
C LYS A 244 -14.77 -3.35 0.17
N TYR A 245 -14.25 -4.00 -0.87
CA TYR A 245 -15.00 -5.02 -1.64
C TYR A 245 -15.31 -6.25 -0.79
N TRP A 246 -14.30 -6.79 -0.10
CA TRP A 246 -14.47 -7.93 0.79
C TRP A 246 -15.45 -7.62 1.93
N THR A 247 -15.30 -6.46 2.57
CA THR A 247 -16.07 -6.11 3.77
C THR A 247 -17.34 -5.32 3.46
N ASN A 248 -17.64 -5.08 2.18
CA ASN A 248 -18.82 -4.34 1.73
C ASN A 248 -18.96 -2.95 2.38
N ASP A 249 -17.87 -2.15 2.35
CA ASP A 249 -17.73 -0.86 3.04
C ASP A 249 -17.83 -0.91 4.58
N ARG A 250 -17.85 -2.10 5.20
CA ARG A 250 -17.73 -2.20 6.65
C ARG A 250 -16.40 -1.63 7.12
N TYR A 251 -15.31 -2.00 6.48
CA TYR A 251 -13.99 -1.42 6.75
C TYR A 251 -13.72 -0.28 5.78
N GLN A 252 -13.30 0.85 6.33
CA GLN A 252 -13.06 2.08 5.60
C GLN A 252 -11.69 2.05 4.93
N SER A 253 -11.66 2.38 3.65
CA SER A 253 -10.44 2.80 2.96
C SER A 253 -10.53 4.30 2.76
N THR A 254 -9.79 5.01 3.61
CA THR A 254 -10.00 6.43 3.88
C THR A 254 -9.11 7.29 3.01
N GLU A 255 -9.67 8.39 2.51
CA GLU A 255 -8.91 9.37 1.74
C GLU A 255 -7.81 9.98 2.62
N HIS A 256 -6.61 10.05 2.09
CA HIS A 256 -5.45 10.62 2.74
C HIS A 256 -4.65 11.45 1.75
N ARG A 257 -3.83 12.35 2.27
CA ARG A 257 -2.92 13.18 1.46
C ARG A 257 -1.61 13.38 2.18
N VAL A 258 -0.57 13.66 1.42
CA VAL A 258 0.74 14.06 1.96
C VAL A 258 1.05 15.43 1.43
N THR A 259 1.47 16.32 2.31
CA THR A 259 2.14 17.57 1.90
C THR A 259 3.50 17.60 2.58
N ASN A 260 4.56 18.07 1.92
CA ASN A 260 5.79 18.35 2.64
C ASN A 260 5.57 19.65 3.44
N PRO A 261 5.58 19.63 4.77
CA PRO A 261 5.37 20.84 5.56
C PRO A 261 6.64 21.69 5.66
N SER A 262 7.78 21.20 5.17
CA SER A 262 9.06 21.90 5.29
C SER A 262 9.46 22.61 4.00
N SER A 263 9.87 23.87 4.14
CA SER A 263 10.53 24.65 3.09
C SER A 263 12.04 24.42 3.00
N THR A 264 12.62 23.69 3.94
CA THR A 264 14.08 23.48 4.03
C THR A 264 14.48 22.01 4.04
N ASN A 265 13.63 21.12 4.53
CA ASN A 265 13.96 19.71 4.73
C ASN A 265 13.22 18.82 3.74
N THR A 266 13.95 17.82 3.26
CA THR A 266 13.37 16.70 2.52
C THR A 266 12.65 15.76 3.48
N ARG A 267 11.50 15.22 3.05
CA ARG A 267 10.83 14.12 3.71
C ARG A 267 11.01 12.83 2.92
N HIS A 268 11.32 11.73 3.60
CA HIS A 268 11.29 10.39 3.03
C HIS A 268 10.11 9.60 3.61
N SER A 269 9.63 8.61 2.86
CA SER A 269 8.73 7.57 3.38
C SER A 269 8.87 6.30 2.56
N ILE A 270 8.56 5.16 3.17
CA ILE A 270 8.65 3.85 2.51
C ILE A 270 7.32 3.10 2.66
N PRO A 271 6.29 3.46 1.87
CA PRO A 271 5.07 2.65 1.80
C PRO A 271 5.33 1.25 1.24
N PHE A 272 4.71 0.28 1.89
CA PHE A 272 4.59 -1.11 1.47
C PHE A 272 3.12 -1.43 1.21
N PHE A 273 2.80 -1.66 -0.05
CA PHE A 273 1.48 -2.06 -0.53
C PHE A 273 1.42 -3.58 -0.56
N LEU A 274 0.58 -4.17 0.29
CA LEU A 274 0.31 -5.59 0.28
C LEU A 274 -0.92 -5.89 -0.59
N ALA A 275 -0.68 -6.59 -1.70
CA ALA A 275 -1.70 -7.13 -2.58
C ALA A 275 -2.01 -8.60 -2.25
N VAL A 276 -3.12 -9.10 -2.80
CA VAL A 276 -3.33 -10.55 -2.96
C VAL A 276 -2.88 -11.04 -4.33
N ASP A 277 -2.81 -12.35 -4.51
CA ASP A 277 -2.41 -13.00 -5.75
C ASP A 277 -3.18 -12.42 -6.93
N TYR A 278 -2.50 -12.23 -8.07
CA TYR A 278 -3.04 -11.63 -9.28
C TYR A 278 -4.40 -12.19 -9.73
N ASP A 279 -4.58 -13.51 -9.63
CA ASP A 279 -5.78 -14.26 -10.03
C ASP A 279 -6.80 -14.44 -8.90
N THR A 280 -6.59 -13.77 -7.76
CA THR A 280 -7.57 -13.79 -6.66
C THR A 280 -8.84 -13.09 -7.09
N LYS A 281 -9.94 -13.85 -7.10
CA LYS A 281 -11.28 -13.29 -7.17
C LYS A 281 -11.64 -12.65 -5.82
N VAL A 282 -11.85 -11.35 -5.83
CA VAL A 282 -12.29 -10.57 -4.66
C VAL A 282 -13.82 -10.48 -4.71
N GLU A 283 -14.48 -11.05 -3.71
CA GLU A 283 -15.94 -11.05 -3.58
C GLU A 283 -16.36 -10.81 -2.14
N THR A 284 -17.53 -10.18 -1.95
CA THR A 284 -18.00 -9.81 -0.61
C THR A 284 -18.10 -11.02 0.31
N ILE A 285 -17.48 -10.91 1.48
CA ILE A 285 -17.47 -11.91 2.54
C ILE A 285 -18.90 -12.09 3.07
N ALA A 286 -19.31 -13.34 3.28
CA ALA A 286 -20.67 -13.69 3.67
C ALA A 286 -21.18 -12.91 4.90
N SER A 287 -20.35 -12.78 5.94
CA SER A 287 -20.67 -12.04 7.18
C SER A 287 -20.75 -10.52 7.00
N CYS A 288 -20.39 -9.99 5.82
CA CYS A 288 -20.40 -8.57 5.52
C CYS A 288 -21.49 -8.16 4.49
N ARG A 289 -22.24 -9.11 3.93
CA ARG A 289 -23.24 -8.83 2.87
C ARG A 289 -24.33 -7.86 3.32
N ASP A 290 -24.78 -7.98 4.56
CA ASP A 290 -25.90 -7.17 5.07
C ASP A 290 -25.49 -5.75 5.50
N TYR A 291 -24.19 -5.42 5.52
CA TYR A 291 -23.71 -4.13 6.00
C TYR A 291 -24.24 -2.93 5.18
N ARG A 292 -24.54 -3.15 3.89
CA ARG A 292 -25.17 -2.17 2.99
C ARG A 292 -26.63 -2.50 2.68
N GLY A 293 -27.36 -3.07 3.63
CA GLY A 293 -28.78 -3.39 3.45
C GLY A 293 -29.02 -4.48 2.40
N GLY A 294 -28.05 -5.37 2.18
CA GLY A 294 -28.11 -6.48 1.23
C GLY A 294 -27.53 -6.19 -0.16
N GLU A 295 -27.21 -4.92 -0.48
CA GLU A 295 -26.41 -4.60 -1.67
C GLU A 295 -24.97 -5.06 -1.50
N VAL A 296 -24.37 -5.60 -2.56
CA VAL A 296 -22.97 -6.04 -2.57
C VAL A 296 -22.24 -5.50 -3.80
N TYR A 297 -20.92 -5.42 -3.70
CA TYR A 297 -20.07 -5.13 -4.86
C TYR A 297 -20.06 -6.31 -5.85
N ASP A 298 -20.02 -5.98 -7.14
CA ASP A 298 -19.70 -7.00 -8.16
C ASP A 298 -18.29 -7.54 -7.92
N PRO A 299 -18.08 -8.87 -7.97
CA PRO A 299 -16.76 -9.44 -7.80
C PRO A 299 -15.77 -8.92 -8.84
N CYS A 300 -14.51 -8.74 -8.44
CA CYS A 300 -13.43 -8.33 -9.35
C CYS A 300 -12.23 -9.27 -9.28
N GLN A 301 -11.40 -9.25 -10.32
CA GLN A 301 -10.09 -9.90 -10.30
C GLN A 301 -9.04 -8.93 -9.79
N SER A 302 -8.28 -9.35 -8.77
CA SER A 302 -7.26 -8.53 -8.11
C SER A 302 -6.31 -7.86 -9.11
N GLY A 303 -5.71 -8.66 -9.99
CA GLY A 303 -4.73 -8.20 -10.95
C GLY A 303 -5.25 -7.20 -11.97
N GLU A 304 -6.41 -7.48 -12.55
CA GLU A 304 -7.05 -6.59 -13.52
C GLU A 304 -7.49 -5.28 -12.85
N TYR A 305 -7.96 -5.36 -11.61
CA TYR A 305 -8.31 -4.18 -10.82
C TYR A 305 -7.09 -3.27 -10.64
N ILE A 306 -5.95 -3.82 -10.21
CA ILE A 306 -4.70 -3.06 -10.00
C ILE A 306 -4.20 -2.46 -11.32
N LEU A 307 -4.14 -3.26 -12.40
CA LEU A 307 -3.76 -2.74 -13.73
C LEU A 307 -4.69 -1.63 -14.21
N GLY A 308 -6.00 -1.75 -13.92
CA GLY A 308 -7.02 -0.71 -14.08
C GLY A 308 -6.63 0.60 -13.42
N LYS A 309 -6.30 0.54 -12.13
CA LYS A 309 -5.92 1.73 -11.34
C LYS A 309 -4.63 2.38 -11.82
N LEU A 310 -3.68 1.58 -12.29
CA LEU A 310 -2.39 2.08 -12.79
C LEU A 310 -2.47 2.61 -14.24
N GLY A 311 -3.62 2.53 -14.92
CA GLY A 311 -3.72 2.87 -16.35
C GLY A 311 -3.02 1.85 -17.26
N LEU A 312 -2.71 0.67 -16.75
CA LEU A 312 -1.95 -0.38 -17.41
C LEU A 312 -2.83 -1.54 -17.90
N MET A 313 -4.13 -1.28 -18.12
CA MET A 313 -5.06 -2.31 -18.63
C MET A 313 -4.68 -2.89 -19.98
N HIS A 314 -3.88 -2.17 -20.78
CA HIS A 314 -3.32 -2.71 -22.02
C HIS A 314 -2.36 -3.90 -21.78
N LEU A 315 -1.86 -4.06 -20.55
CA LEU A 315 -1.07 -5.24 -20.13
C LEU A 315 -1.96 -6.39 -19.66
N ALA A 316 -3.23 -6.14 -19.33
CA ALA A 316 -4.16 -7.18 -18.96
C ALA A 316 -4.46 -8.03 -20.20
N LYS A 317 -4.42 -9.36 -20.05
CA LYS A 317 -4.78 -10.26 -21.14
C LYS A 317 -6.29 -10.34 -21.26
N THR A 318 -6.85 -9.89 -22.38
CA THR A 318 -8.20 -10.28 -22.78
C THR A 318 -8.21 -11.77 -23.08
N GLY A 319 -8.90 -12.58 -22.26
CA GLY A 319 -9.14 -14.00 -22.52
C GLY A 319 -10.09 -14.28 -23.68
N LYS A 320 -10.10 -13.47 -24.75
CA LYS A 320 -10.79 -13.82 -25.99
C LYS A 320 -9.84 -14.60 -26.87
N SER A 321 -10.18 -15.86 -27.13
CA SER A 321 -9.70 -16.54 -28.34
C SER A 321 -9.98 -15.62 -29.52
N SER A 322 -9.02 -15.51 -30.43
CA SER A 322 -9.27 -15.06 -31.79
C SER A 322 -10.35 -15.96 -32.38
N ASP A 323 -11.58 -15.47 -32.41
CA ASP A 323 -12.71 -15.87 -33.27
C ASP A 323 -13.97 -15.24 -32.66
N GLU A 324 -14.21 -13.97 -32.97
CA GLU A 324 -15.56 -13.36 -33.06
C GLU A 324 -15.38 -11.91 -33.53
N GLU A 325 -15.61 -11.74 -34.83
CA GLU A 325 -15.77 -10.45 -35.49
C GLU A 325 -16.94 -9.64 -34.90
N ASP A 326 -16.84 -8.34 -35.11
CA ASP A 326 -17.78 -7.27 -34.80
C ASP A 326 -19.25 -7.68 -34.65
N SER A 327 -19.82 -7.35 -33.48
CA SER A 327 -21.19 -6.85 -33.42
C SER A 327 -21.29 -5.73 -32.38
N ASP A 328 -21.42 -4.52 -32.92
CA ASP A 328 -21.87 -3.33 -32.20
C ASP A 328 -23.31 -3.55 -31.76
N ASP A 329 -23.55 -3.55 -30.45
CA ASP A 329 -24.90 -3.43 -29.93
C ASP A 329 -24.88 -2.53 -28.69
N GLY A 330 -25.28 -1.28 -28.92
CA GLY A 330 -25.34 -0.23 -27.94
C GLY A 330 -26.26 -0.58 -26.77
N LYS A 331 -25.67 -0.68 -25.56
CA LYS A 331 -26.41 -0.55 -24.31
C LYS A 331 -25.84 0.59 -23.48
N ALA A 332 -26.73 1.55 -23.23
CA ALA A 332 -26.47 2.77 -22.48
C ALA A 332 -25.84 2.47 -21.10
N LYS A 333 -24.69 3.09 -20.82
CA LYS A 333 -24.07 3.10 -19.50
C LYS A 333 -24.85 4.06 -18.58
N ASN A 334 -25.16 3.57 -17.39
CA ASN A 334 -25.77 4.33 -16.30
C ASN A 334 -24.87 5.53 -15.91
N PRO A 335 -25.34 6.80 -15.98
CA PRO A 335 -24.49 7.98 -15.80
C PRO A 335 -24.17 8.35 -14.33
N ASP A 336 -24.64 7.60 -13.33
CA ASP A 336 -24.51 7.99 -11.91
C ASP A 336 -23.41 7.30 -11.10
N ALA A 337 -22.43 6.66 -11.75
CA ALA A 337 -21.21 6.22 -11.07
C ALA A 337 -20.31 7.43 -10.74
N LYS A 338 -20.61 8.13 -9.64
CA LYS A 338 -19.73 9.17 -9.07
C LYS A 338 -18.29 8.65 -9.03
N LYS A 339 -17.39 9.28 -9.80
CA LYS A 339 -15.93 9.09 -9.72
C LYS A 339 -15.50 9.31 -8.26
N ARG A 340 -15.31 8.22 -7.51
CA ARG A 340 -14.78 8.25 -6.14
C ARG A 340 -13.25 8.21 -6.23
N LYS A 341 -12.59 9.17 -5.56
CA LYS A 341 -11.14 9.22 -5.39
C LYS A 341 -10.63 7.92 -4.75
N VAL A 342 -9.49 7.44 -5.25
CA VAL A 342 -8.99 6.08 -5.09
C VAL A 342 -8.01 5.98 -3.93
N ALA A 343 -8.13 4.96 -3.10
CA ALA A 343 -7.12 4.60 -2.11
C ALA A 343 -6.71 3.11 -2.28
N ASN A 344 -5.40 2.90 -2.37
CA ASN A 344 -4.76 1.60 -2.63
C ASN A 344 -4.84 0.68 -1.43
N GLU A 345 -4.61 -0.62 -1.69
CA GLU A 345 -4.37 -1.84 -0.85
C GLU A 345 -4.08 -1.68 0.65
N VAL A 346 -3.82 -2.77 1.38
CA VAL A 346 -3.30 -2.58 2.75
C VAL A 346 -1.92 -1.94 2.61
N GLU A 347 -1.83 -0.68 3.01
CA GLU A 347 -0.63 0.15 2.91
C GLU A 347 -0.08 0.30 4.32
N ALA A 348 1.18 -0.09 4.50
CA ALA A 348 1.95 0.22 5.69
C ALA A 348 3.02 1.24 5.30
N VAL A 349 2.98 2.44 5.91
CA VAL A 349 3.98 3.48 5.70
C VAL A 349 4.90 3.55 6.91
N ALA A 350 6.19 3.49 6.63
CA ALA A 350 7.26 3.77 7.57
C ALA A 350 7.84 5.18 7.34
#